data_AF-A0A2A3TXU1-F1
#
_entry.id   AF-A0A2A3TXU1-F1
#
_cell.length_a   1.000
_cell.length_b   1.000
_cell.length_c   1.000
_cell.angle_alpha   90.00
_cell.angle_beta   90.00
_cell.angle_gamma   90.00
#
_symmetry.space_group_name_H-M   'P 1'
#
loop_
_entity.id
_entity.type
_entity.pdbx_description
1 polymer ?
#
loop_
_entity_poly.entity_id
_entity_poly.type
_entity_poly.pdbx_seq_one_letter_code
_entity_poly.pdbx_strand_id
1 'polypeptide(L)' 'MYNLAKTNSLKPVGQVLINEREVPFATYRVQDGDTTYSLWLRFRSMTTVGALNAANGLQSNELVTGKTLKVPLVL' A
#
# COMPACT_ATOMS: atom_id res chain seq x y z
N MET A 1 17.99 -11.48 2.24
CA MET A 1 18.19 -10.26 1.42
C MET A 1 16.85 -9.86 0.81
N TYR A 2 16.33 -8.68 1.12
CA TYR A 2 15.13 -8.16 0.45
C TYR A 2 15.48 -7.91 -1.01
N ASN A 3 14.86 -8.66 -1.91
CA ASN A 3 15.16 -8.61 -3.34
C ASN A 3 14.53 -7.34 -3.94
N LEU A 4 15.33 -6.28 -4.05
CA LEU A 4 14.97 -4.99 -4.62
C LEU A 4 14.61 -5.10 -6.12
N ALA A 5 14.89 -6.22 -6.80
CA ALA A 5 14.49 -6.42 -8.19
C ALA A 5 12.97 -6.59 -8.40
N LYS A 6 12.17 -6.70 -7.34
CA LYS A 6 10.70 -6.62 -7.39
C LYS A 6 10.16 -5.23 -7.01
N THR A 7 10.99 -4.21 -6.89
CA THR A 7 10.51 -2.82 -6.93
C THR A 7 10.30 -2.42 -8.39
N ASN A 8 9.38 -3.11 -9.08
CA ASN A 8 8.76 -2.51 -10.25
C ASN A 8 8.20 -1.17 -9.75
N SER A 9 8.77 -0.09 -10.26
CA SER A 9 8.50 1.28 -9.87
C SER A 9 7.00 1.43 -9.66
N LEU A 10 6.58 1.65 -8.41
CA LEU A 10 5.20 1.94 -8.08
C LEU A 10 4.84 3.29 -8.73
N LYS A 11 4.55 3.27 -10.02
CA LYS A 11 4.10 4.44 -10.75
C LYS A 11 2.71 4.78 -10.22
N PRO A 12 2.41 6.06 -9.96
CA PRO A 12 1.05 6.48 -9.68
C PRO A 12 0.12 6.01 -10.78
N VAL A 13 -0.94 5.29 -10.42
CA VAL A 13 -1.97 4.83 -11.36
C VAL A 13 -3.29 5.60 -11.20
N GLY A 14 -3.35 6.52 -10.23
CA GLY A 14 -4.49 7.39 -9.98
C GLY A 14 -4.33 8.18 -8.68
N GLN A 15 -5.41 8.84 -8.28
CA GLN A 15 -5.50 9.59 -7.02
C GLN A 15 -6.57 8.98 -6.11
N VAL A 16 -6.38 9.13 -4.80
CA VAL A 16 -7.33 8.75 -3.75
C VAL A 16 -7.49 9.90 -2.77
N LEU A 17 -8.72 10.16 -2.33
CA LEU A 17 -9.00 11.16 -1.31
C LEU A 17 -8.73 10.56 0.08
N ILE A 18 -7.81 11.18 0.83
CA ILE A 18 -7.49 10.82 2.22
C ILE A 18 -7.53 12.10 3.04
N ASN A 19 -8.42 12.17 4.02
CA ASN A 19 -8.62 13.37 4.85
C ASN A 19 -8.74 14.65 4.00
N GLU A 20 -9.64 14.61 3.01
CA GLU A 20 -9.92 15.75 2.11
C GLU A 20 -8.76 16.15 1.17
N ARG A 21 -7.65 15.40 1.17
CA ARG A 21 -6.52 15.63 0.28
C ARG A 21 -6.46 14.57 -0.82
N GLU A 22 -6.30 14.99 -2.07
CA GLU A 22 -5.97 14.10 -3.17
C GLU A 22 -4.51 13.66 -3.08
N VAL A 23 -4.31 12.35 -3.05
CA VAL A 23 -2.99 11.72 -2.94
C VAL A 23 -2.80 10.73 -4.08
N PRO A 24 -1.66 10.76 -4.82
CA PRO A 24 -1.36 9.74 -5.79
C PRO A 24 -1.22 8.37 -5.12
N PHE A 25 -1.70 7.30 -5.75
CA PHE A 25 -1.50 5.94 -5.25
C PHE A 25 -0.93 5.03 -6.33
N ALA A 26 -0.19 4.03 -5.89
CA ALA A 26 0.17 2.88 -6.71
C ALA A 26 -0.62 1.64 -6.27
N THR A 27 -0.69 0.61 -7.11
CA THR A 27 -1.40 -0.63 -6.75
C THR A 27 -0.43 -1.74 -6.36
N TYR A 28 -0.82 -2.51 -5.36
CA TYR A 28 -0.12 -3.72 -4.95
C TYR A 28 -1.09 -4.89 -4.85
N ARG A 29 -0.74 -6.03 -5.45
CA ARG A 29 -1.52 -7.26 -5.33
C ARG A 29 -1.00 -8.07 -4.15
N VAL A 30 -1.83 -8.29 -3.13
CA VAL A 30 -1.50 -9.04 -1.92
C VAL A 30 -1.00 -10.44 -2.30
N GLN A 31 0.16 -10.80 -1.77
CA GLN A 31 0.77 -12.12 -1.93
C GLN A 31 0.49 -12.98 -0.70
N ASP A 32 0.68 -14.29 -0.84
CA ASP A 32 0.52 -15.20 0.29
C ASP A 32 1.47 -14.85 1.44
N GLY A 33 0.94 -14.83 2.66
CA GLY A 33 1.66 -14.41 3.86
C GLY A 33 1.84 -12.89 4.05
N ASP A 34 1.31 -12.04 3.16
CA ASP A 34 1.32 -10.60 3.39
C ASP A 34 0.36 -10.22 4.53
N THR A 35 0.84 -9.32 5.40
CA THR A 35 0.06 -8.65 6.43
C THR A 35 0.14 -7.14 6.18
N THR A 36 -0.78 -6.37 6.78
CA THR A 36 -0.72 -4.90 6.70
C THR A 36 0.64 -4.37 7.19
N TYR A 37 1.21 -5.01 8.22
CA TYR A 37 2.51 -4.65 8.76
C TYR A 37 3.67 -4.98 7.81
N SER A 38 3.70 -6.18 7.21
CA SER A 38 4.76 -6.54 6.25
C SER A 38 4.70 -5.65 5.00
N LEU A 39 3.49 -5.29 4.57
CA LEU A 39 3.27 -4.36 3.46
C LEU A 39 3.78 -2.96 3.79
N TRP A 40 3.43 -2.44 4.97
CA TRP A 40 3.93 -1.15 5.43
C TRP A 40 5.45 -1.16 5.53
N LEU A 41 6.06 -2.18 6.11
CA LEU A 41 7.52 -2.26 6.26
C LEU A 41 8.22 -2.20 4.90
N ARG A 42 7.63 -2.82 3.87
CA ARG A 42 8.11 -2.77 2.48
C ARG A 42 8.03 -1.37 1.87
N PHE A 43 7.00 -0.59 2.21
CA PHE A 43 6.71 0.72 1.59
C PHE A 43 6.84 1.92 2.54
N ARG A 44 7.47 1.75 3.70
CA ARG A 44 7.54 2.75 4.78
C ARG A 44 8.21 4.07 4.39
N SER A 45 8.96 4.11 3.28
CA SER A 45 9.54 5.33 2.73
C SER A 45 8.57 6.13 1.85
N MET A 46 7.36 5.62 1.60
CA MET A 46 6.37 6.21 0.69
C MET A 46 4.99 6.37 1.34
N THR A 47 4.63 5.50 2.29
CA THR A 47 3.30 5.47 2.93
C THR A 47 3.37 5.28 4.44
N THR A 48 2.25 5.50 5.11
CA THR A 48 2.01 5.13 6.50
C THR A 48 0.96 4.00 6.60
N VAL A 49 0.89 3.33 7.75
CA VAL A 49 -0.18 2.34 8.03
C VAL A 49 -1.56 3.01 7.99
N GLY A 50 -1.69 4.21 8.56
CA GLY A 50 -2.95 4.96 8.58
C GLY A 50 -3.45 5.29 7.17
N ALA A 51 -2.56 5.76 6.28
CA ALA A 51 -2.93 6.04 4.89
C ALA A 51 -3.32 4.76 4.13
N LEU A 52 -2.58 3.65 4.34
CA LEU A 52 -2.89 2.35 3.74
C LEU A 52 -4.28 1.87 4.19
N ASN A 53 -4.60 1.99 5.48
CA ASN A 53 -5.90 1.59 6.02
C ASN A 53 -7.03 2.46 5.48
N ALA A 54 -6.86 3.79 5.50
CA ALA A 54 -7.86 4.74 5.01
C ALA A 54 -8.20 4.52 3.53
N ALA A 55 -7.19 4.32 2.68
CA ALA A 55 -7.38 4.13 1.24
C ALA A 55 -8.05 2.80 0.85
N ASN A 56 -8.03 1.81 1.74
CA ASN A 56 -8.51 0.44 1.46
C ASN A 56 -9.63 -0.05 2.38
N GLY A 57 -10.05 0.78 3.36
CA GLY A 57 -11.04 0.40 4.37
C GLY A 57 -10.60 -0.77 5.24
N LEU A 58 -9.30 -0.88 5.54
CA LEU A 58 -8.78 -1.99 6.35
C LEU A 58 -9.08 -1.73 7.83
N GLN A 59 -9.73 -2.70 8.47
CA GLN A 59 -10.04 -2.68 9.91
C GLN A 59 -9.20 -3.70 10.71
N SER A 60 -8.53 -4.63 10.03
CA SER A 60 -7.66 -5.64 10.62
C SER A 60 -6.31 -5.69 9.91
N ASN A 61 -5.34 -6.33 10.55
CA ASN A 61 -3.99 -6.50 9.98
C ASN A 61 -3.91 -7.64 8.94
N GLU A 62 -4.96 -8.46 8.84
CA GLU A 62 -5.04 -9.57 7.89
C GLU A 62 -5.43 -9.07 6.51
N LEU A 63 -4.69 -9.49 5.50
CA LEU A 63 -4.94 -9.15 4.11
C LEU A 63 -5.46 -10.38 3.37
N VAL A 64 -6.42 -10.17 2.48
CA VAL A 64 -6.91 -11.23 1.60
C VAL A 64 -5.94 -11.42 0.44
N THR A 65 -5.29 -12.58 0.36
CA THR A 65 -4.38 -12.94 -0.73
C THR A 65 -5.06 -12.75 -2.09
N GLY A 66 -4.33 -12.16 -3.05
CA GLY A 66 -4.81 -11.89 -4.40
C GLY A 66 -5.63 -10.60 -4.55
N LYS A 67 -6.05 -9.95 -3.46
CA LYS A 67 -6.69 -8.63 -3.47
C LYS A 67 -5.70 -7.58 -3.97
N THR A 68 -6.18 -6.61 -4.76
CA THR A 68 -5.40 -5.42 -5.11
C THR A 68 -5.68 -4.31 -4.10
N LEU A 69 -4.62 -3.77 -3.50
CA LEU A 69 -4.66 -2.64 -2.57
C LEU A 69 -4.12 -1.39 -3.25
N LYS A 70 -4.66 -0.24 -2.84
CA LYS A 70 -4.11 1.08 -3.11
C LYS A 70 -3.01 1.36 -2.09
N VAL A 71 -1.84 1.81 -2.54
CA VAL A 71 -0.71 2.24 -1.70
C VAL A 71 -0.56 3.75 -1.91
N PRO A 72 -1.12 4.58 -1.01
CA PRO A 72 -1.02 6.04 -1.13
C PRO A 72 0.41 6.53 -0.93
N LEU A 73 0.86 7.47 -1.76
CA LEU A 73 2.19 8.05 -1.68
C LEU A 73 2.09 9.38 -0.92
N VAL A 74 2.16 9.28 0.41
CA VAL A 74 1.96 10.41 1.34
C VAL A 74 3.24 10.95 1.97
N LEU A 75 4.39 10.34 1.67
CA LEU A 75 5.72 10.72 2.17
C LEU A 75 6.65 11.14 1.04
#